data_AF-A0A9X2B9V2-F1
#
_entry.id   AF-A0A9X2B9V2-F1
#
_cell.length_a   1.000
_cell.length_b   1.000
_cell.length_c   1.000
_cell.angle_alpha   90.00
_cell.angle_beta   90.00
_cell.angle_gamma   90.00
#
_symmetry.space_group_name_H-M   'P 1'
#
loop_
_entity.id
_entity.type
_entity.pdbx_description
1 polymer ?
#
loop_
_entity_poly.entity_id
_entity_poly.type
_entity_poly.pdbx_seq_one_letter_code
_entity_poly.pdbx_strand_id
1 'polypeptide(L)'
;MQSLFFDDKVAKQSQNAKSSVNVAAKTFRQLLEKTPVFDSAYVQEMLSKQKYVTVPVAYTGKELYLKAGRRTPRMAYFTYLIFYLDEKQEKHVELVTKFPDEAYLIDTSKTKKFSGDIVIEDWYGNYTKGFKYVEGIVTKLIDVPARSMGKTIVNSFKKLNEVDCIRQDFYVQVTVNFSEKPKATNVVYVSYDYSEWHCYFSPTPVGGGGDFGGGFSGLTGADYAIVGGGTPSNPSGGPGSDCPQDQKYKGGKVINGCPLIVQTIKFTDAFKQNEKLQCVYGKLLALSADWRQDGSSLVANLFATFSQDDDIIFDLGHVDNASWAGTTDDITGFFGGQKYRVTINVDNYANRTALQNAQTIIHEAMHAYIERAIHYSGNSQNFFDKLKQYRNFDPTDDPNLNEHEYIANFYIDPFARALKSLDGNLHDLDYYRSLAWEGLLDTTQFQALPEDQKQKIKSDIFNEGSNADKNCH
;
A
#
# COMPACT_ATOMS: atom_id res chain seq x y z
N MET A 1 -43.94 -5.07 3.29
CA MET A 1 -44.02 -6.09 4.37
C MET A 1 -42.69 -6.79 4.62
N GLN A 2 -41.88 -7.07 3.59
CA GLN A 2 -40.55 -7.70 3.75
C GLN A 2 -39.52 -6.78 4.44
N SER A 3 -39.50 -5.48 4.13
CA SER A 3 -38.64 -4.50 4.83
C SER A 3 -38.91 -4.45 6.33
N LEU A 4 -40.18 -4.35 6.73
CA LEU A 4 -40.60 -4.32 8.14
C LEU A 4 -40.13 -5.54 8.96
N PHE A 5 -40.10 -6.73 8.35
CA PHE A 5 -39.59 -7.93 9.01
C PHE A 5 -38.08 -7.89 9.18
N PHE A 6 -37.37 -7.44 8.14
CA PHE A 6 -35.92 -7.26 8.20
C PHE A 6 -35.54 -6.25 9.29
N ASP A 7 -36.20 -5.10 9.32
CA ASP A 7 -35.95 -4.04 10.29
C ASP A 7 -36.20 -4.53 11.73
N ASP A 8 -37.27 -5.29 11.97
CA ASP A 8 -37.55 -5.91 13.29
C ASP A 8 -36.47 -6.94 13.69
N LYS A 9 -36.04 -7.80 12.77
CA LYS A 9 -35.00 -8.79 13.04
C LYS A 9 -33.64 -8.14 13.29
N VAL A 10 -33.25 -7.16 12.47
CA VAL A 10 -32.02 -6.38 12.68
C VAL A 10 -32.08 -5.63 14.00
N ALA A 11 -33.21 -4.99 14.33
CA ALA A 11 -33.37 -4.30 15.61
C ALA A 11 -33.24 -5.25 16.82
N LYS A 12 -33.86 -6.45 16.77
CA LYS A 12 -33.74 -7.46 17.82
C LYS A 12 -32.32 -8.02 17.94
N GLN A 13 -31.66 -8.30 16.82
CA GLN A 13 -30.26 -8.73 16.81
C GLN A 13 -29.34 -7.63 17.36
N SER A 14 -29.62 -6.35 17.08
CA SER A 14 -28.89 -5.19 17.66
C SER A 14 -28.96 -5.16 19.18
N GLN A 15 -30.14 -5.44 19.75
CA GLN A 15 -30.34 -5.46 21.20
C GLN A 15 -29.58 -6.61 21.86
N ASN A 16 -29.60 -7.80 21.24
CA ASN A 16 -28.84 -8.96 21.72
C ASN A 16 -27.32 -8.76 21.58
N ALA A 17 -26.86 -8.11 20.51
CA ALA A 17 -25.45 -7.78 20.33
C ALA A 17 -24.96 -6.73 21.33
N LYS A 18 -25.84 -5.87 21.87
CA LYS A 18 -25.48 -4.90 22.91
C LYS A 18 -25.34 -5.54 24.30
N SER A 19 -26.01 -6.66 24.56
CA SER A 19 -26.04 -7.29 25.90
C SER A 19 -24.96 -8.35 26.14
N SER A 20 -24.24 -8.79 25.10
CA SER A 20 -23.31 -9.93 25.19
C SER A 20 -21.81 -9.60 25.03
N VAL A 21 -21.39 -8.33 25.13
CA VAL A 21 -20.05 -7.93 24.68
C VAL A 21 -19.12 -7.58 25.84
N ASN A 22 -18.33 -8.58 26.25
CA ASN A 22 -16.90 -8.36 26.43
C ASN A 22 -16.39 -7.85 25.07
N VAL A 23 -15.85 -6.62 25.01
CA VAL A 23 -15.42 -5.90 23.80
C VAL A 23 -14.17 -6.57 23.20
N ALA A 24 -14.30 -7.82 22.78
CA ALA A 24 -13.36 -8.44 21.88
C ALA A 24 -13.44 -7.70 20.53
N ALA A 25 -12.27 -7.46 19.92
CA ALA A 25 -12.13 -6.72 18.68
C ALA A 25 -13.14 -7.20 17.62
N LYS A 26 -14.02 -6.30 17.18
CA LYS A 26 -14.91 -6.54 16.05
C LYS A 26 -14.06 -6.75 14.80
N THR A 27 -14.42 -7.72 13.98
CA THR A 27 -13.75 -7.89 12.69
C THR A 27 -14.15 -6.77 11.74
N PHE A 28 -13.31 -6.46 10.76
CA PHE A 28 -13.50 -5.40 9.78
C PHE A 28 -14.78 -5.62 9.00
N ARG A 29 -15.11 -6.88 8.72
CA ARG A 29 -16.38 -7.25 8.09
C ARG A 29 -17.60 -6.90 8.95
N GLN A 30 -17.47 -6.95 10.27
CA GLN A 30 -18.50 -6.48 11.21
C GLN A 30 -18.56 -4.95 11.28
N LEU A 31 -17.48 -4.24 10.89
CA LEU A 31 -17.42 -2.78 10.83
C LEU A 31 -17.96 -2.20 9.51
N LEU A 32 -18.12 -3.00 8.47
CA LEU A 32 -18.62 -2.51 7.19
C LEU A 32 -20.12 -2.18 7.27
N GLU A 33 -20.46 -1.03 6.70
CA GLU A 33 -21.84 -0.65 6.45
C GLU A 33 -22.39 -1.49 5.28
N LYS A 34 -23.48 -2.19 5.56
CA LYS A 34 -24.14 -3.12 4.63
C LYS A 34 -25.50 -2.55 4.27
N THR A 35 -25.82 -2.53 2.99
CA THR A 35 -27.11 -2.03 2.48
C THR A 35 -27.77 -3.13 1.65
N PRO A 36 -28.94 -3.67 2.07
CA PRO A 36 -29.67 -4.64 1.27
C PRO A 36 -30.30 -3.95 0.06
N VAL A 37 -30.16 -4.54 -1.13
CA VAL A 37 -30.67 -4.02 -2.40
C VAL A 37 -31.96 -4.74 -2.78
N PHE A 38 -33.06 -4.40 -2.08
CA PHE A 38 -34.35 -5.10 -2.21
C PHE A 38 -34.93 -5.08 -3.62
N ASP A 39 -34.67 -4.04 -4.42
CA ASP A 39 -35.15 -3.96 -5.81
C ASP A 39 -34.50 -5.00 -6.73
N SER A 40 -33.39 -5.60 -6.30
CA SER A 40 -32.70 -6.70 -7.00
C SER A 40 -32.99 -8.06 -6.37
N ALA A 41 -34.03 -8.17 -5.53
CA ALA A 41 -34.41 -9.42 -4.89
C ALA A 41 -34.98 -10.43 -5.89
N TYR A 42 -34.69 -11.71 -5.70
CA TYR A 42 -35.20 -12.79 -6.54
C TYR A 42 -35.45 -14.07 -5.73
N VAL A 43 -36.31 -14.95 -6.25
CA VAL A 43 -36.66 -16.22 -5.57
C VAL A 43 -35.78 -17.35 -6.10
N GLN A 44 -35.28 -18.18 -5.19
CA GLN A 44 -34.54 -19.39 -5.49
C GLN A 44 -35.15 -20.59 -4.78
N GLU A 45 -34.78 -21.79 -5.22
CA GLU A 45 -35.24 -23.06 -4.64
C GLU A 45 -34.03 -23.81 -4.05
N MET A 46 -34.16 -24.27 -2.81
CA MET A 46 -33.17 -25.12 -2.16
C MET A 46 -33.23 -26.55 -2.71
N LEU A 47 -32.23 -27.37 -2.41
CA LEU A 47 -32.26 -28.80 -2.77
C LEU A 47 -33.46 -29.54 -2.16
N SER A 48 -33.99 -29.06 -1.02
CA SER A 48 -35.21 -29.56 -0.38
C SER A 48 -36.51 -29.15 -1.08
N LYS A 49 -36.44 -28.44 -2.21
CA LYS A 49 -37.57 -27.79 -2.92
C LYS A 49 -38.21 -26.62 -2.18
N GLN A 50 -37.63 -26.23 -1.04
CA GLN A 50 -38.08 -25.07 -0.28
C GLN A 50 -37.66 -23.78 -1.00
N LYS A 51 -38.60 -22.86 -1.18
CA LYS A 51 -38.33 -21.56 -1.79
C LYS A 51 -37.77 -20.57 -0.76
N TYR A 52 -36.82 -19.75 -1.18
CA TYR A 52 -36.27 -18.65 -0.40
C TYR A 52 -36.09 -17.41 -1.27
N VAL A 53 -36.09 -16.24 -0.64
CA VAL A 53 -35.82 -14.96 -1.32
C VAL A 53 -34.37 -14.60 -1.08
N THR A 54 -33.65 -14.31 -2.16
CA THR A 54 -32.29 -13.79 -2.14
C THR A 54 -32.32 -12.28 -2.37
N VAL A 55 -31.63 -11.52 -1.53
CA VAL A 55 -31.50 -10.05 -1.65
C VAL A 55 -30.02 -9.69 -1.69
N PRO A 56 -29.50 -9.12 -2.80
CA PRO A 56 -28.10 -8.69 -2.86
C PRO A 56 -27.74 -7.68 -1.77
N VAL A 57 -26.49 -7.68 -1.33
CA VAL A 57 -25.98 -6.74 -0.32
C VAL A 57 -24.85 -5.90 -0.92
N ALA A 58 -25.04 -4.59 -0.90
CA ALA A 58 -24.02 -3.61 -1.21
C ALA A 58 -23.24 -3.21 0.05
N TYR A 59 -21.99 -2.82 -0.11
CA TYR A 59 -21.16 -2.25 0.95
C TYR A 59 -20.97 -0.76 0.67
N THR A 60 -21.33 0.09 1.63
CA THR A 60 -21.19 1.54 1.48
C THR A 60 -19.79 1.99 1.93
N GLY A 61 -19.19 2.94 1.21
CA GLY A 61 -17.94 3.58 1.58
C GLY A 61 -16.66 2.86 1.17
N LYS A 62 -16.62 1.52 1.14
CA LYS A 62 -15.46 0.74 0.64
C LYS A 62 -15.89 -0.53 -0.10
N GLU A 63 -15.44 -0.67 -1.34
CA GLU A 63 -15.58 -1.93 -2.08
C GLU A 63 -14.60 -2.98 -1.55
N LEU A 64 -15.09 -4.21 -1.34
CA LEU A 64 -14.25 -5.36 -1.03
C LEU A 64 -14.05 -6.24 -2.25
N TYR A 65 -12.88 -6.86 -2.32
CA TYR A 65 -12.47 -7.76 -3.38
C TYR A 65 -12.02 -9.10 -2.78
N LEU A 66 -12.43 -10.21 -3.40
CA LEU A 66 -12.02 -11.55 -3.01
C LEU A 66 -10.74 -11.91 -3.75
N LYS A 67 -9.69 -12.36 -3.08
CA LYS A 67 -8.50 -12.89 -3.75
C LYS A 67 -8.69 -14.39 -4.00
N ALA A 68 -8.86 -14.78 -5.26
CA ALA A 68 -9.04 -16.18 -5.66
C ALA A 68 -8.15 -16.48 -6.87
N GLY A 69 -6.97 -17.03 -6.60
CA GLY A 69 -5.92 -17.20 -7.60
C GLY A 69 -5.51 -15.87 -8.22
N ARG A 70 -5.54 -15.78 -9.55
CA ARG A 70 -5.23 -14.56 -10.31
C ARG A 70 -6.40 -13.58 -10.46
N ARG A 71 -7.60 -13.91 -9.97
CA ARG A 71 -8.79 -13.06 -10.12
C ARG A 71 -9.15 -12.40 -8.80
N THR A 72 -9.61 -11.15 -8.91
CA THR A 72 -10.04 -10.34 -7.77
C THR A 72 -11.47 -9.81 -7.99
N PRO A 73 -12.50 -10.66 -7.95
CA PRO A 73 -13.86 -10.18 -8.15
C PRO A 73 -14.39 -9.42 -6.92
N ARG A 74 -15.33 -8.51 -7.15
CA ARG A 74 -15.99 -7.74 -6.07
C ARG A 74 -16.77 -8.68 -5.15
N MET A 75 -16.57 -8.57 -3.85
CA MET A 75 -17.24 -9.40 -2.83
C MET A 75 -18.75 -9.17 -2.78
N ALA A 76 -19.21 -7.96 -3.14
CA ALA A 76 -20.63 -7.63 -3.23
C ALA A 76 -21.38 -8.55 -4.21
N TYR A 77 -20.72 -9.04 -5.27
CA TYR A 77 -21.32 -9.99 -6.22
C TYR A 77 -21.59 -11.37 -5.62
N PHE A 78 -20.99 -11.67 -4.47
CA PHE A 78 -21.10 -12.95 -3.79
C PHE A 78 -21.75 -12.85 -2.41
N THR A 79 -22.13 -11.64 -1.97
CA THR A 79 -22.77 -11.39 -0.68
C THR A 79 -24.25 -11.10 -0.89
N TYR A 80 -25.12 -11.82 -0.20
CA TYR A 80 -26.55 -11.61 -0.24
C TYR A 80 -27.23 -12.08 1.04
N LEU A 81 -28.40 -11.54 1.34
CA LEU A 81 -29.30 -12.06 2.36
C LEU A 81 -30.15 -13.18 1.76
N ILE A 82 -30.45 -14.19 2.57
CA ILE A 82 -31.51 -15.15 2.28
C ILE A 82 -32.63 -15.02 3.30
N PHE A 83 -33.88 -15.06 2.82
CA PHE A 83 -35.10 -15.09 3.64
C PHE A 83 -35.85 -16.38 3.36
N TYR A 84 -36.14 -17.16 4.40
CA TYR A 84 -36.87 -18.42 4.27
C TYR A 84 -37.75 -18.70 5.48
N LEU A 85 -38.71 -19.61 5.32
CA LEU A 85 -39.56 -20.15 6.38
C LEU A 85 -39.08 -21.54 6.72
N ASP A 86 -38.71 -21.83 7.96
CA ASP A 86 -38.32 -23.20 8.33
C ASP A 86 -39.52 -24.17 8.39
N GLU A 87 -39.27 -25.42 8.80
CA GLU A 87 -40.30 -26.45 8.94
C GLU A 87 -41.42 -26.06 9.93
N LYS A 88 -41.14 -25.16 10.89
CA LYS A 88 -42.10 -24.63 11.86
C LYS A 88 -42.78 -23.35 11.37
N GLN A 89 -42.56 -22.95 10.13
CA GLN A 89 -43.05 -21.69 9.54
C GLN A 89 -42.47 -20.44 10.23
N GLU A 90 -41.33 -20.56 10.90
CA GLU A 90 -40.62 -19.41 11.45
C GLU A 90 -39.80 -18.73 10.37
N LYS A 91 -39.84 -17.39 10.36
CA LYS A 91 -39.10 -16.59 9.38
C LYS A 91 -37.64 -16.42 9.83
N HIS A 92 -36.73 -16.74 8.92
CA HIS A 92 -35.29 -16.60 9.10
C HIS A 92 -34.71 -15.60 8.10
N VAL A 93 -33.65 -14.92 8.53
CA VAL A 93 -32.80 -14.09 7.66
C VAL A 93 -31.35 -14.38 7.99
N GLU A 94 -30.55 -14.68 6.96
CA GLU A 94 -29.13 -15.00 7.11
C GLU A 94 -28.31 -14.23 6.06
N LEU A 95 -27.12 -13.75 6.45
CA LEU A 95 -26.16 -13.16 5.54
C LEU A 95 -25.28 -14.26 4.97
N VAL A 96 -25.33 -14.46 3.66
CA VAL A 96 -24.58 -15.50 2.95
C VAL A 96 -23.50 -14.86 2.12
N THR A 97 -22.29 -15.41 2.15
CA THR A 97 -21.22 -15.02 1.24
C THR A 97 -20.53 -16.23 0.64
N LYS A 98 -20.44 -16.22 -0.69
CA LYS A 98 -19.73 -17.22 -1.48
C LYS A 98 -18.28 -16.80 -1.69
N PHE A 99 -17.36 -17.70 -1.41
CA PHE A 99 -15.93 -17.57 -1.67
C PHE A 99 -15.56 -18.58 -2.75
N PRO A 100 -15.74 -18.24 -4.04
CA PRO A 100 -15.42 -19.15 -5.12
C PRO A 100 -13.91 -19.46 -5.15
N ASP A 101 -13.56 -20.70 -5.44
CA ASP A 101 -12.17 -21.07 -5.71
C ASP A 101 -11.73 -20.67 -7.13
N GLU A 102 -10.44 -20.83 -7.42
CA GLU A 102 -9.89 -20.49 -8.73
C GLU A 102 -10.53 -21.32 -9.86
N ALA A 103 -10.81 -22.60 -9.62
CA ALA A 103 -11.41 -23.50 -10.60
C ALA A 103 -12.81 -23.01 -11.02
N TYR A 104 -13.66 -22.60 -10.08
CA TYR A 104 -14.96 -22.03 -10.37
C TYR A 104 -14.86 -20.71 -11.14
N LEU A 105 -13.87 -19.87 -10.82
CA LEU A 105 -13.72 -18.58 -11.46
C LEU A 105 -13.21 -18.69 -12.89
N ILE A 106 -12.31 -19.62 -13.19
CA ILE A 106 -11.77 -19.82 -14.55
C ILE A 106 -12.74 -20.57 -15.46
N ASP A 107 -13.62 -21.42 -14.91
CA ASP A 107 -14.63 -22.12 -15.69
C ASP A 107 -15.66 -21.12 -16.25
N THR A 108 -15.79 -21.05 -17.58
CA THR A 108 -16.74 -20.17 -18.28
C THR A 108 -18.01 -20.90 -18.71
N SER A 109 -18.12 -22.20 -18.42
CA SER A 109 -19.28 -23.01 -18.79
C SER A 109 -20.55 -22.50 -18.13
N LYS A 110 -21.65 -22.49 -18.90
CA LYS A 110 -22.99 -22.20 -18.37
C LYS A 110 -23.51 -23.27 -17.41
N THR A 111 -22.94 -24.47 -17.46
CA THR A 111 -23.31 -25.61 -16.61
C THR A 111 -22.39 -25.79 -15.41
N LYS A 112 -21.42 -24.88 -15.22
CA LYS A 112 -20.47 -24.98 -14.12
C LYS A 112 -21.19 -25.00 -12.78
N LYS A 113 -20.77 -25.92 -11.92
CA LYS A 113 -21.29 -26.04 -10.56
C LYS A 113 -20.39 -25.26 -9.61
N PHE A 114 -20.98 -24.69 -8.55
CA PHE A 114 -20.22 -23.90 -7.60
C PHE A 114 -19.13 -24.74 -6.91
N SER A 115 -17.91 -24.21 -6.85
CA SER A 115 -16.79 -24.77 -6.09
C SER A 115 -16.16 -23.66 -5.26
N GLY A 116 -15.87 -23.96 -4.00
CA GLY A 116 -15.41 -22.98 -3.01
C GLY A 116 -16.17 -23.10 -1.69
N ASP A 117 -16.09 -22.04 -0.89
CA ASP A 117 -16.69 -22.01 0.45
C ASP A 117 -17.93 -21.11 0.49
N ILE A 118 -18.92 -21.48 1.30
CA ILE A 118 -20.07 -20.64 1.62
C ILE A 118 -20.04 -20.38 3.12
N VAL A 119 -19.99 -19.11 3.50
CA VAL A 119 -20.05 -18.66 4.90
C VAL A 119 -21.41 -18.03 5.14
N ILE A 120 -22.02 -18.40 6.26
CA ILE A 120 -23.30 -17.87 6.71
C ILE A 120 -23.12 -17.21 8.06
N GLU A 121 -23.55 -15.97 8.14
CA GLU A 121 -23.43 -15.08 9.28
C GLU A 121 -24.80 -14.48 9.64
N ASP A 122 -24.89 -13.90 10.82
CA ASP A 122 -25.93 -12.91 11.10
C ASP A 122 -25.64 -11.56 10.40
N TRP A 123 -26.56 -10.61 10.52
CA TRP A 123 -26.41 -9.28 9.92
C TRP A 123 -25.15 -8.53 10.40
N TYR A 124 -24.76 -8.77 11.65
CA TYR A 124 -23.60 -8.15 12.28
C TYR A 124 -22.29 -8.80 11.88
N GLY A 125 -22.31 -9.88 11.10
CA GLY A 125 -21.12 -10.61 10.67
C GLY A 125 -20.61 -11.59 11.72
N ASN A 126 -21.44 -12.03 12.66
CA ASN A 126 -21.11 -13.16 13.52
C ASN A 126 -21.31 -14.46 12.75
N TYR A 127 -20.31 -15.32 12.76
CA TYR A 127 -20.35 -16.62 12.10
C TYR A 127 -21.44 -17.51 12.69
N THR A 128 -22.26 -18.11 11.83
CA THR A 128 -23.30 -19.07 12.20
C THR A 128 -22.92 -20.48 11.74
N LYS A 129 -22.58 -20.63 10.45
CA LYS A 129 -22.30 -21.93 9.80
C LYS A 129 -21.52 -21.72 8.50
N GLY A 130 -20.89 -22.77 8.00
CA GLY A 130 -20.22 -22.73 6.71
C GLY A 130 -20.21 -24.08 6.01
N PHE A 131 -20.04 -24.06 4.70
CA PHE A 131 -20.07 -25.24 3.87
C PHE A 131 -18.97 -25.18 2.83
N LYS A 132 -18.28 -26.30 2.63
CA LYS A 132 -17.34 -26.45 1.51
C LYS A 132 -18.01 -27.19 0.36
N TYR A 133 -17.97 -26.58 -0.81
CA TYR A 133 -18.49 -27.14 -2.05
C TYR A 133 -17.36 -27.53 -2.99
N VAL A 134 -17.49 -28.70 -3.59
CA VAL A 134 -16.66 -29.14 -4.72
C VAL A 134 -17.63 -29.60 -5.81
N GLU A 135 -17.60 -28.92 -6.97
CA GLU A 135 -18.49 -29.19 -8.10
C GLU A 135 -19.99 -29.28 -7.70
N GLY A 136 -20.43 -28.36 -6.85
CA GLY A 136 -21.82 -28.24 -6.39
C GLY A 136 -22.24 -29.26 -5.32
N ILE A 137 -21.33 -30.14 -4.89
CA ILE A 137 -21.58 -31.11 -3.82
C ILE A 137 -21.01 -30.56 -2.51
N VAL A 138 -21.84 -30.57 -1.46
CA VAL A 138 -21.38 -30.27 -0.10
C VAL A 138 -20.45 -31.40 0.34
N THR A 139 -19.16 -31.09 0.48
CA THR A 139 -18.15 -32.07 0.91
C THR A 139 -17.92 -32.01 2.41
N LYS A 140 -18.22 -30.87 3.05
CA LYS A 140 -17.96 -30.67 4.47
C LYS A 140 -18.81 -29.56 5.09
N LEU A 141 -19.32 -29.82 6.29
CA LEU A 141 -19.78 -28.79 7.20
C LEU A 141 -18.56 -28.17 7.89
N ILE A 142 -18.45 -26.85 7.80
CA ILE A 142 -17.46 -26.07 8.53
C ILE A 142 -18.10 -25.85 9.90
N ASP A 143 -17.60 -26.52 10.93
CA ASP A 143 -18.01 -26.24 12.30
C ASP A 143 -17.43 -24.91 12.76
N VAL A 144 -18.04 -24.32 13.79
CA VAL A 144 -17.56 -23.08 14.43
C VAL A 144 -16.06 -23.23 14.62
N PRO A 145 -15.25 -22.39 13.97
CA PRO A 145 -13.82 -22.57 14.03
C PRO A 145 -13.39 -22.58 15.49
N ALA A 146 -12.65 -23.63 15.89
CA ALA A 146 -11.85 -23.53 17.09
C ALA A 146 -11.05 -22.24 16.93
N ARG A 147 -11.29 -21.25 17.79
CA ARG A 147 -10.62 -19.94 17.78
C ARG A 147 -9.13 -20.15 18.08
N SER A 148 -8.39 -20.71 17.14
CA SER A 148 -7.00 -20.38 16.94
C SER A 148 -7.04 -19.14 16.05
N MET A 149 -7.22 -17.97 16.66
CA MET A 149 -6.89 -16.72 15.99
C MET A 149 -5.36 -16.68 15.88
N GLY A 150 -4.83 -17.33 14.85
CA GLY A 150 -3.52 -16.95 14.36
C GLY A 150 -3.69 -15.56 13.77
N LYS A 151 -3.27 -14.52 14.49
CA LYS A 151 -3.09 -13.19 13.89
C LYS A 151 -1.91 -13.34 12.93
N THR A 152 -2.18 -13.43 11.63
CA THR A 152 -1.12 -13.29 10.63
C THR A 152 -0.92 -11.80 10.42
N ILE A 153 0.25 -11.34 10.83
CA ILE A 153 0.66 -9.93 10.85
C ILE A 153 1.26 -9.59 9.49
N VAL A 154 0.71 -8.56 8.82
CA VAL A 154 1.37 -7.90 7.69
C VAL A 154 1.52 -6.42 8.04
N ASN A 155 2.73 -5.89 8.05
CA ASN A 155 3.01 -4.52 8.51
C ASN A 155 2.86 -3.49 7.36
N SER A 156 2.25 -2.33 7.62
CA SER A 156 2.22 -1.15 6.72
C SER A 156 2.29 0.17 7.53
N PHE A 157 3.02 1.23 7.18
CA PHE A 157 3.48 2.26 8.16
C PHE A 157 2.61 3.57 8.28
N LYS A 158 2.58 4.29 9.44
CA LYS A 158 2.10 5.71 9.71
C LYS A 158 2.46 6.51 10.97
N LYS A 159 3.09 7.68 10.88
CA LYS A 159 3.31 8.65 11.99
C LYS A 159 2.09 9.43 12.54
N LEU A 160 1.95 9.53 13.87
CA LEU A 160 1.05 10.43 14.64
C LEU A 160 1.73 11.03 15.90
N ASN A 161 1.66 12.36 16.06
CA ASN A 161 2.09 13.19 17.20
C ASN A 161 3.53 12.98 17.70
N GLU A 162 4.50 13.19 16.80
CA GLU A 162 5.94 12.87 16.97
C GLU A 162 6.26 11.38 17.03
N VAL A 163 5.30 10.50 16.76
CA VAL A 163 5.50 9.06 16.92
C VAL A 163 5.14 8.29 15.62
N ASP A 164 6.11 7.73 14.87
CA ASP A 164 5.96 6.95 13.62
C ASP A 164 5.13 5.71 13.89
N CYS A 165 3.82 5.75 13.74
CA CYS A 165 3.00 4.55 13.81
C CYS A 165 3.23 3.60 12.64
N ILE A 166 2.75 2.38 12.77
CA ILE A 166 2.63 1.39 11.70
C ILE A 166 1.24 0.80 11.74
N ARG A 167 0.46 0.95 10.67
CA ARG A 167 -0.72 0.13 10.39
C ARG A 167 -0.33 -1.30 10.10
N GLN A 168 -0.33 -2.06 11.14
CA GLN A 168 -0.27 -3.48 11.04
C GLN A 168 -1.65 -3.97 10.59
N ASP A 169 -1.72 -4.52 9.38
CA ASP A 169 -2.90 -5.21 8.87
C ASP A 169 -2.92 -6.59 9.53
N PHE A 170 -3.96 -6.80 10.32
CA PHE A 170 -4.23 -8.07 10.96
C PHE A 170 -5.18 -8.83 10.07
N TYR A 171 -4.75 -10.03 9.71
CA TYR A 171 -5.62 -11.01 9.09
C TYR A 171 -6.00 -12.01 10.17
N VAL A 172 -7.29 -12.31 10.25
CA VAL A 172 -7.77 -13.44 11.02
C VAL A 172 -7.55 -14.65 10.13
N GLN A 173 -6.52 -15.38 10.51
CA GLN A 173 -6.30 -16.70 10.00
C GLN A 173 -7.19 -17.66 10.78
N VAL A 174 -8.34 -18.03 10.22
CA VAL A 174 -9.15 -19.10 10.80
C VAL A 174 -8.57 -20.40 10.29
N THR A 175 -7.94 -21.18 11.16
CA THR A 175 -7.53 -22.54 10.80
C THR A 175 -8.63 -23.48 11.25
N VAL A 176 -9.36 -24.06 10.31
CA VAL A 176 -10.38 -25.06 10.64
C VAL A 176 -9.72 -26.43 10.59
N ASN A 177 -9.52 -27.00 11.77
CA ASN A 177 -9.01 -28.34 11.92
C ASN A 177 -10.09 -29.35 11.58
N PHE A 178 -9.72 -30.30 10.75
CA PHE A 178 -10.63 -31.25 10.15
C PHE A 178 -10.50 -32.65 10.79
N SER A 179 -10.97 -32.81 12.03
CA SER A 179 -11.19 -34.08 12.78
C SER A 179 -10.01 -34.72 13.56
N GLU A 180 -10.41 -35.61 14.48
CA GLU A 180 -9.64 -36.37 15.51
C GLU A 180 -8.68 -37.46 14.99
N LYS A 181 -8.46 -37.60 13.68
CA LYS A 181 -7.57 -38.65 13.12
C LYS A 181 -6.26 -38.07 12.57
N PRO A 182 -5.13 -38.81 12.65
CA PRO A 182 -3.78 -38.24 12.57
C PRO A 182 -3.31 -37.77 11.16
N LYS A 183 -4.22 -37.57 10.21
CA LYS A 183 -3.89 -37.16 8.83
C LYS A 183 -4.92 -36.17 8.24
N ALA A 184 -5.39 -35.23 9.04
CA ALA A 184 -6.26 -34.16 8.55
C ALA A 184 -5.45 -33.06 7.84
N THR A 185 -5.87 -32.68 6.64
CA THR A 185 -5.42 -31.46 5.97
C THR A 185 -6.05 -30.24 6.65
N ASN A 186 -5.24 -29.33 7.16
CA ASN A 186 -5.72 -28.07 7.74
C ASN A 186 -6.16 -27.15 6.60
N VAL A 187 -7.38 -26.64 6.66
CA VAL A 187 -7.77 -25.51 5.79
C VAL A 187 -7.59 -24.22 6.56
N VAL A 188 -6.77 -23.37 5.97
CA VAL A 188 -6.39 -22.07 6.49
C VAL A 188 -7.17 -21.03 5.72
N TYR A 189 -8.14 -20.41 6.38
CA TYR A 189 -8.84 -19.22 5.89
C TYR A 189 -8.04 -18.00 6.31
N VAL A 190 -7.80 -17.06 5.40
CA VAL A 190 -7.19 -15.76 5.73
C VAL A 190 -8.20 -14.69 5.35
N SER A 191 -8.91 -14.17 6.35
CA SER A 191 -9.78 -13.01 6.18
C SER A 191 -9.04 -11.78 6.69
N TYR A 192 -9.10 -10.68 5.95
CA TYR A 192 -8.69 -9.39 6.49
C TYR A 192 -9.55 -9.09 7.73
N ASP A 193 -8.90 -8.87 8.87
CA ASP A 193 -9.58 -8.69 10.16
C ASP A 193 -9.65 -7.24 10.55
N TYR A 194 -8.56 -6.52 10.75
CA TYR A 194 -8.61 -5.07 10.94
C TYR A 194 -7.18 -4.57 10.88
N SER A 195 -6.94 -3.33 11.26
CA SER A 195 -5.59 -2.81 11.26
C SER A 195 -5.36 -1.87 12.44
N GLU A 196 -4.24 -2.03 13.13
CA GLU A 196 -3.85 -1.21 14.30
C GLU A 196 -2.58 -0.43 14.00
N TRP A 197 -2.43 0.74 14.61
CA TRP A 197 -1.31 1.64 14.39
C TRP A 197 -0.27 1.53 15.56
N HIS A 198 1.00 1.19 15.28
CA HIS A 198 2.09 1.02 16.27
C HIS A 198 3.17 2.11 16.19
N CYS A 199 3.22 3.04 17.15
CA CYS A 199 3.97 4.30 17.12
C CYS A 199 5.42 4.27 17.69
N TYR A 200 6.42 4.76 16.93
CA TYR A 200 7.83 5.05 17.34
C TYR A 200 8.20 6.54 17.51
N PHE A 201 8.86 6.95 18.59
CA PHE A 201 9.20 8.37 18.78
C PHE A 201 10.23 8.90 17.76
N SER A 202 9.87 9.99 17.09
CA SER A 202 10.76 10.94 16.43
C SER A 202 11.50 11.71 17.53
N PRO A 203 12.84 11.70 17.58
CA PRO A 203 13.55 12.58 18.48
C PRO A 203 13.23 14.02 18.07
N THR A 204 12.67 14.79 19.00
CA THR A 204 12.48 16.24 18.87
C THR A 204 13.80 16.90 18.49
N PRO A 205 13.80 17.95 17.65
CA PRO A 205 15.00 18.75 17.40
C PRO A 205 15.52 19.27 18.73
N VAL A 206 16.78 18.98 19.06
CA VAL A 206 17.45 19.64 20.17
C VAL A 206 17.47 21.12 19.81
N GLY A 207 16.69 21.93 20.52
CA GLY A 207 16.63 23.37 20.32
C GLY A 207 18.02 23.95 20.42
N GLY A 208 18.57 24.38 19.28
CA GLY A 208 19.80 25.18 19.21
C GLY A 208 19.52 26.58 19.74
N GLY A 209 19.50 26.72 21.06
CA GLY A 209 19.50 28.00 21.75
C GLY A 209 20.89 28.33 22.28
N GLY A 210 21.37 29.52 21.92
CA GLY A 210 22.53 30.21 22.51
C GLY A 210 23.89 29.73 21.99
N ASP A 211 24.91 30.55 21.80
CA ASP A 211 25.11 31.96 22.10
C ASP A 211 26.37 32.37 21.31
N PHE A 212 26.29 33.37 20.44
CA PHE A 212 27.47 34.09 19.98
C PHE A 212 27.65 35.30 20.89
N GLY A 213 28.48 35.16 21.92
CA GLY A 213 28.85 36.28 22.77
C GLY A 213 29.85 35.93 23.85
N GLY A 214 31.01 36.58 23.82
CA GLY A 214 31.87 36.73 24.99
C GLY A 214 33.29 36.21 24.83
N GLY A 215 34.22 37.12 24.56
CA GLY A 215 35.64 36.89 24.82
C GLY A 215 36.02 37.08 26.29
N PHE A 216 37.31 36.86 26.52
CA PHE A 216 38.17 37.31 27.63
C PHE A 216 38.35 36.47 28.92
N SER A 217 39.66 36.28 29.23
CA SER A 217 40.33 35.87 30.49
C SER A 217 40.06 34.45 31.01
N GLY A 218 41.00 33.65 31.51
CA GLY A 218 42.34 33.92 32.04
C GLY A 218 42.49 33.19 33.38
N LEU A 219 43.34 32.15 33.42
CA LEU A 219 44.14 31.67 34.55
C LEU A 219 43.49 31.02 35.81
N THR A 220 44.19 29.96 36.28
CA THR A 220 44.21 29.33 37.62
C THR A 220 42.97 28.53 38.04
N GLY A 221 43.00 27.38 38.72
CA GLY A 221 44.04 26.55 39.32
C GLY A 221 43.39 25.50 40.23
N ALA A 222 44.09 24.37 40.45
CA ALA A 222 44.06 23.43 41.58
C ALA A 222 42.76 22.64 41.96
N ASP A 223 42.93 21.31 41.92
CA ASP A 223 42.71 20.28 42.96
C ASP A 223 41.44 20.28 43.85
N TYR A 224 40.75 19.13 43.88
CA TYR A 224 40.64 18.23 45.06
C TYR A 224 39.94 16.90 44.69
N ALA A 225 40.44 15.80 45.25
CA ALA A 225 39.88 14.44 45.18
C ALA A 225 39.57 13.93 46.60
N ILE A 226 38.38 13.36 46.87
CA ILE A 226 38.01 12.45 48.00
C ILE A 226 36.68 11.73 47.58
N VAL A 227 36.63 10.42 47.27
CA VAL A 227 36.45 9.18 48.08
C VAL A 227 35.10 9.02 48.83
N GLY A 228 34.40 7.91 48.51
CA GLY A 228 33.45 7.15 49.37
C GLY A 228 31.98 7.57 49.26
N GLY A 229 30.97 6.71 49.20
CA GLY A 229 30.82 5.27 49.34
C GLY A 229 29.32 4.97 49.57
N GLY A 230 28.90 3.71 49.39
CA GLY A 230 27.65 3.20 49.95
C GLY A 230 26.43 3.13 49.03
N THR A 231 26.05 1.91 48.67
CA THR A 231 24.69 1.51 48.27
C THR A 231 23.75 1.54 49.50
N PRO A 232 22.43 1.74 49.33
CA PRO A 232 21.57 0.55 49.28
C PRO A 232 20.33 0.67 48.35
N SER A 233 20.03 -0.47 47.71
CA SER A 233 18.71 -1.00 47.33
C SER A 233 17.49 -0.07 47.28
N ASN A 234 16.85 0.02 46.10
CA ASN A 234 15.41 -0.30 45.99
C ASN A 234 14.97 -0.57 44.52
N PRO A 235 13.83 -1.24 44.33
CA PRO A 235 13.49 -2.02 43.15
C PRO A 235 12.69 -1.22 42.13
N SER A 236 12.92 -1.51 40.87
CA SER A 236 11.92 -1.27 39.83
C SER A 236 12.20 -2.21 38.68
N GLY A 237 11.45 -3.31 38.64
CA GLY A 237 11.31 -4.12 37.45
C GLY A 237 10.70 -3.26 36.35
N GLY A 238 11.52 -2.91 35.35
CA GLY A 238 11.04 -2.42 34.07
C GLY A 238 10.60 -3.60 33.20
N PRO A 239 9.64 -3.40 32.28
CA PRO A 239 9.15 -4.46 31.42
C PRO A 239 10.29 -5.01 30.55
N GLY A 240 10.46 -6.33 30.56
CA GLY A 240 11.47 -7.02 29.76
C GLY A 240 11.33 -6.70 28.28
N SER A 241 12.41 -6.20 27.69
CA SER A 241 12.55 -6.04 26.25
C SER A 241 12.93 -7.38 25.62
N ASP A 242 11.93 -8.17 25.24
CA ASP A 242 12.13 -9.40 24.47
C ASP A 242 12.44 -9.03 23.01
N CYS A 243 13.73 -8.91 22.68
CA CYS A 243 14.22 -9.02 21.30
C CYS A 243 14.76 -10.44 21.10
N PRO A 244 14.38 -11.17 20.03
CA PRO A 244 14.94 -12.50 19.77
C PRO A 244 16.43 -12.37 19.46
N GLN A 245 17.28 -12.85 20.37
CA GLN A 245 18.69 -13.03 20.09
C GLN A 245 18.85 -14.29 19.24
N ASP A 246 19.02 -14.11 17.93
CA ASP A 246 19.92 -14.95 17.14
C ASP A 246 20.11 -14.39 15.73
N GLN A 247 21.26 -13.76 15.49
CA GLN A 247 22.23 -14.10 14.44
C GLN A 247 23.26 -12.96 14.27
N LYS A 248 24.47 -13.32 13.85
CA LYS A 248 25.65 -12.45 13.73
C LYS A 248 25.41 -11.29 12.74
N TYR A 249 25.10 -10.10 13.24
CA TYR A 249 25.10 -8.86 12.45
C TYR A 249 26.44 -8.13 12.60
N LYS A 250 27.17 -7.96 11.50
CA LYS A 250 28.34 -7.08 11.42
C LYS A 250 27.93 -5.73 10.85
N GLY A 251 28.03 -4.67 11.67
CA GLY A 251 28.26 -3.31 11.16
C GLY A 251 27.08 -2.32 11.14
N GLY A 252 25.96 -2.58 11.81
CA GLY A 252 24.87 -1.61 11.98
C GLY A 252 24.91 -0.89 13.33
N LYS A 253 24.56 0.40 13.37
CA LYS A 253 24.37 1.14 14.62
C LYS A 253 23.12 0.60 15.32
N VAL A 254 23.29 0.01 16.51
CA VAL A 254 22.21 -0.52 17.35
C VAL A 254 21.75 0.59 18.30
N ILE A 255 20.44 0.88 18.33
CA ILE A 255 19.82 1.77 19.32
C ILE A 255 18.59 1.04 19.86
N ASN A 256 18.52 0.84 21.19
CA ASN A 256 17.46 0.10 21.89
C ASN A 256 17.26 -1.37 21.45
N GLY A 257 18.34 -2.07 21.06
CA GLY A 257 18.32 -3.53 20.93
C GLY A 257 17.72 -4.11 19.64
N CYS A 258 17.19 -3.29 18.72
CA CYS A 258 16.75 -3.73 17.39
C CYS A 258 17.75 -3.31 16.29
N PRO A 259 18.19 -4.21 15.40
CA PRO A 259 19.02 -3.85 14.25
C PRO A 259 18.21 -3.10 13.19
N LEU A 260 18.67 -1.90 12.79
CA LEU A 260 18.14 -1.14 11.65
C LEU A 260 18.59 -1.79 10.32
N ILE A 261 17.66 -2.07 9.41
CA ILE A 261 17.98 -2.34 8.00
C ILE A 261 17.81 -1.02 7.24
N VAL A 262 18.87 -0.22 7.16
CA VAL A 262 18.96 0.86 6.17
C VAL A 262 19.53 0.24 4.90
N GLN A 263 18.66 -0.10 3.95
CA GLN A 263 19.10 -0.51 2.62
C GLN A 263 19.59 0.72 1.85
N THR A 264 20.74 0.59 1.19
CA THR A 264 21.47 1.71 0.56
C THR A 264 21.17 1.81 -0.92
N ILE A 265 20.38 2.80 -1.33
CA ILE A 265 20.39 3.28 -2.72
C ILE A 265 21.81 3.76 -3.05
N LYS A 266 22.30 3.41 -4.25
CA LYS A 266 23.66 3.76 -4.68
C LYS A 266 23.68 5.12 -5.37
N PHE A 267 24.71 5.88 -5.05
CA PHE A 267 25.03 7.15 -5.70
C PHE A 267 26.46 7.08 -6.23
N THR A 268 26.69 7.66 -7.40
CA THR A 268 28.05 7.97 -7.84
C THR A 268 28.63 9.10 -7.00
N ASP A 269 29.95 9.24 -6.99
CA ASP A 269 30.59 10.28 -6.18
C ASP A 269 30.26 11.69 -6.66
N ALA A 270 30.04 11.88 -7.97
CA ALA A 270 29.55 13.13 -8.53
C ALA A 270 28.18 13.51 -7.95
N PHE A 271 27.26 12.55 -7.86
CA PHE A 271 25.95 12.78 -7.27
C PHE A 271 26.03 13.05 -5.76
N LYS A 272 26.90 12.33 -5.02
CA LYS A 272 27.09 12.55 -3.57
C LYS A 272 27.67 13.91 -3.23
N GLN A 273 28.59 14.40 -4.06
CA GLN A 273 29.25 15.69 -3.84
C GLN A 273 28.37 16.88 -4.26
N ASN A 274 27.26 16.63 -4.95
CA ASN A 274 26.35 17.67 -5.40
C ASN A 274 25.33 18.04 -4.32
N GLU A 275 25.59 19.11 -3.57
CA GLU A 275 24.74 19.55 -2.45
C GLU A 275 23.27 19.77 -2.86
N LYS A 276 23.03 20.31 -4.06
CA LYS A 276 21.68 20.58 -4.56
C LYS A 276 20.91 19.29 -4.83
N LEU A 277 21.50 18.34 -5.55
CA LEU A 277 20.84 17.06 -5.83
C LEU A 277 20.72 16.20 -4.57
N GLN A 278 21.69 16.26 -3.66
CA GLN A 278 21.57 15.64 -2.33
C GLN A 278 20.40 16.24 -1.53
N CYS A 279 20.22 17.56 -1.57
CA CYS A 279 19.09 18.21 -0.92
C CYS A 279 17.76 17.78 -1.54
N VAL A 280 17.64 17.81 -2.87
CA VAL A 280 16.42 17.39 -3.59
C VAL A 280 16.09 15.93 -3.29
N TYR A 281 17.08 15.04 -3.40
CA TYR A 281 16.93 13.63 -3.08
C TYR A 281 16.57 13.41 -1.61
N GLY A 282 17.20 14.15 -0.70
CA GLY A 282 16.90 14.11 0.74
C GLY A 282 15.45 14.50 1.03
N LYS A 283 14.90 15.51 0.32
CA LYS A 283 13.48 15.85 0.38
C LYS A 283 12.59 14.74 -0.14
N LEU A 284 12.92 14.15 -1.31
CA LEU A 284 12.17 13.01 -1.86
C LEU A 284 12.18 11.80 -0.92
N LEU A 285 13.32 11.51 -0.28
CA LEU A 285 13.43 10.46 0.72
C LEU A 285 12.62 10.78 1.98
N ALA A 286 12.63 12.03 2.44
CA ALA A 286 11.79 12.47 3.55
C ALA A 286 10.29 12.32 3.23
N LEU A 287 9.87 12.58 1.99
CA LEU A 287 8.51 12.28 1.54
C LEU A 287 8.21 10.79 1.59
N SER A 288 9.16 9.94 1.21
CA SER A 288 8.98 8.48 1.30
C SER A 288 8.78 8.00 2.75
N ALA A 289 9.35 8.71 3.74
CA ALA A 289 9.17 8.43 5.15
C ALA A 289 7.84 9.00 5.71
N ASP A 290 7.40 10.17 5.22
CA ASP A 290 6.12 10.79 5.60
C ASP A 290 5.00 10.48 4.59
N TRP A 291 4.62 9.21 4.55
CA TRP A 291 3.54 8.64 3.72
C TRP A 291 2.13 9.29 3.90
N ARG A 292 1.99 10.36 4.71
CA ARG A 292 0.75 11.11 4.96
C ARG A 292 0.41 12.16 3.91
N GLN A 293 1.35 12.54 3.05
CA GLN A 293 1.11 13.54 2.01
C GLN A 293 0.64 12.85 0.73
N ASP A 294 -0.36 13.38 0.02
CA ASP A 294 -1.09 12.64 -1.03
C ASP A 294 -0.22 12.12 -2.20
N GLY A 295 1.05 12.53 -2.32
CA GLY A 295 2.02 12.04 -3.32
C GLY A 295 3.15 11.14 -2.81
N SER A 296 3.30 11.01 -1.49
CA SER A 296 4.37 10.22 -0.87
C SER A 296 4.31 8.73 -1.18
N SER A 297 3.13 8.18 -1.50
CA SER A 297 2.98 6.76 -1.86
C SER A 297 3.68 6.41 -3.17
N LEU A 298 3.74 7.34 -4.14
CA LEU A 298 4.47 7.12 -5.38
C LEU A 298 5.97 7.00 -5.09
N VAL A 299 6.54 8.01 -4.45
CA VAL A 299 7.97 8.11 -4.14
C VAL A 299 8.41 6.98 -3.19
N ALA A 300 7.59 6.64 -2.20
CA ALA A 300 7.83 5.52 -1.30
C ALA A 300 7.82 4.18 -2.03
N ASN A 301 6.81 3.90 -2.87
CA ASN A 301 6.76 2.65 -3.62
C ASN A 301 7.92 2.54 -4.61
N LEU A 302 8.28 3.65 -5.26
CA LEU A 302 9.38 3.71 -6.22
C LEU A 302 10.69 3.30 -5.55
N PHE A 303 11.09 4.00 -4.49
CA PHE A 303 12.36 3.73 -3.82
C PHE A 303 12.36 2.44 -3.00
N ALA A 304 11.22 2.03 -2.41
CA ALA A 304 11.11 0.74 -1.74
C ALA A 304 11.23 -0.44 -2.71
N THR A 305 10.80 -0.28 -3.97
CA THR A 305 10.97 -1.33 -4.97
C THR A 305 12.45 -1.60 -5.24
N PHE A 306 13.27 -0.55 -5.30
CA PHE A 306 14.71 -0.66 -5.55
C PHE A 306 15.57 -0.97 -4.32
N SER A 307 14.97 -1.03 -3.13
CA SER A 307 15.75 -1.14 -1.90
C SER A 307 16.38 -2.52 -1.71
N GLN A 308 15.93 -3.56 -2.42
CA GLN A 308 16.31 -4.93 -2.09
C GLN A 308 17.68 -5.40 -2.61
N ASP A 309 18.23 -4.91 -3.72
CA ASP A 309 19.39 -5.58 -4.35
C ASP A 309 20.43 -4.69 -5.09
N ASP A 310 20.62 -3.43 -4.68
CA ASP A 310 21.49 -2.46 -5.40
C ASP A 310 21.06 -2.24 -6.87
N ASP A 311 19.76 -2.37 -7.12
CA ASP A 311 19.18 -2.41 -8.47
C ASP A 311 19.10 -1.03 -9.15
N ILE A 312 19.34 0.05 -8.40
CA ILE A 312 19.33 1.42 -8.95
C ILE A 312 20.56 2.21 -8.50
N ILE A 313 21.15 2.94 -9.45
CA ILE A 313 22.25 3.87 -9.24
C ILE A 313 21.82 5.25 -9.70
N PHE A 314 21.87 6.24 -8.82
CA PHE A 314 21.73 7.65 -9.20
C PHE A 314 23.09 8.25 -9.54
N ASP A 315 23.18 8.81 -10.73
CA ASP A 315 24.37 9.41 -11.30
C ASP A 315 24.14 10.87 -11.68
N LEU A 316 25.22 11.64 -11.72
CA LEU A 316 25.28 12.99 -12.27
C LEU A 316 26.35 12.97 -13.37
N GLY A 317 25.92 13.09 -14.62
CA GLY A 317 26.80 12.91 -15.78
C GLY A 317 26.24 13.56 -17.04
N HIS A 318 26.97 13.45 -18.15
CA HIS A 318 26.46 13.85 -19.45
C HIS A 318 25.49 12.80 -19.99
N VAL A 319 24.44 13.26 -20.65
CA VAL A 319 23.50 12.43 -21.40
C VAL A 319 23.62 12.75 -22.90
N ASP A 320 23.15 11.85 -23.76
CA ASP A 320 23.40 11.94 -25.22
C ASP A 320 22.88 13.22 -25.86
N ASN A 321 21.82 13.81 -25.30
CA ASN A 321 21.27 15.07 -25.74
C ASN A 321 21.32 16.11 -24.61
N ALA A 322 22.08 17.18 -24.80
CA ALA A 322 22.23 18.25 -23.83
C ALA A 322 20.89 18.93 -23.43
N SER A 323 19.84 18.82 -24.26
CA SER A 323 18.51 19.34 -23.91
C SER A 323 17.72 18.45 -22.95
N TRP A 324 18.11 17.19 -22.75
CA TRP A 324 17.42 16.26 -21.86
C TRP A 324 17.82 16.48 -20.40
N ALA A 325 16.84 16.49 -19.50
CA ALA A 325 17.08 16.70 -18.07
C ALA A 325 17.74 15.48 -17.40
N GLY A 326 17.49 14.29 -17.91
CA GLY A 326 18.07 13.04 -17.44
C GLY A 326 17.88 11.93 -18.46
N THR A 327 18.35 10.73 -18.09
CA THR A 327 18.09 9.48 -18.81
C THR A 327 18.08 8.32 -17.83
N THR A 328 17.49 7.22 -18.26
CA THR A 328 17.50 5.94 -17.56
C THR A 328 18.06 4.87 -18.46
N ASP A 329 19.06 4.15 -17.95
CA ASP A 329 19.72 3.08 -18.69
C ASP A 329 19.61 1.74 -17.94
N ASP A 330 19.23 0.69 -18.66
CA ASP A 330 19.46 -0.69 -18.24
C ASP A 330 20.97 -1.01 -18.34
N ILE A 331 21.63 -1.17 -17.20
CA ILE A 331 23.05 -1.48 -17.08
C ILE A 331 23.31 -2.92 -16.63
N THR A 332 22.35 -3.82 -16.88
CA THR A 332 22.40 -5.21 -16.45
C THR A 332 23.62 -5.93 -17.05
N GLY A 333 24.40 -6.56 -16.17
CA GLY A 333 25.55 -7.38 -16.57
C GLY A 333 25.17 -8.85 -16.76
N PHE A 334 25.88 -9.55 -17.64
CA PHE A 334 25.63 -10.94 -18.09
C PHE A 334 25.49 -12.02 -16.98
N PHE A 335 25.77 -11.68 -15.71
CA PHE A 335 25.70 -12.59 -14.55
C PHE A 335 25.17 -11.93 -13.25
N GLY A 336 24.64 -10.70 -13.30
CA GLY A 336 24.10 -9.98 -12.14
C GLY A 336 22.62 -9.68 -12.33
N GLY A 337 21.87 -9.55 -11.23
CA GLY A 337 20.47 -9.11 -11.27
C GLY A 337 20.28 -7.81 -12.06
N GLN A 338 19.03 -7.55 -12.43
CA GLN A 338 18.64 -6.43 -13.27
C GLN A 338 18.98 -5.09 -12.58
N LYS A 339 19.75 -4.23 -13.26
CA LYS A 339 20.26 -2.97 -12.70
C LYS A 339 19.98 -1.79 -13.61
N TYR A 340 19.62 -0.68 -12.99
CA TYR A 340 19.26 0.55 -13.66
C TYR A 340 20.17 1.69 -13.21
N ARG A 341 20.52 2.57 -14.14
CA ARG A 341 21.21 3.83 -13.86
C ARG A 341 20.29 4.98 -14.24
N VAL A 342 19.98 5.83 -13.27
CA VAL A 342 19.32 7.11 -13.50
C VAL A 342 20.40 8.19 -13.52
N THR A 343 20.59 8.83 -14.67
CA THR A 343 21.60 9.87 -14.85
C THR A 343 20.90 11.22 -14.94
N ILE A 344 21.20 12.12 -14.00
CA ILE A 344 20.78 13.53 -14.09
C ILE A 344 21.81 14.29 -14.92
N ASN A 345 21.35 15.09 -15.88
CA ASN A 345 22.23 15.77 -16.82
C ASN A 345 23.01 16.91 -16.15
N VAL A 346 24.33 16.78 -16.12
CA VAL A 346 25.25 17.78 -15.55
C VAL A 346 25.16 19.14 -16.25
N ASP A 347 24.75 19.18 -17.52
CA ASP A 347 24.68 20.40 -18.32
C ASP A 347 23.47 21.29 -17.98
N ASN A 348 22.46 20.76 -17.28
CA ASN A 348 21.23 21.52 -17.01
C ASN A 348 20.76 21.52 -15.55
N TYR A 349 21.14 20.55 -14.71
CA TYR A 349 20.60 20.44 -13.34
C TYR A 349 20.80 21.71 -12.50
N ALA A 350 21.92 22.42 -12.71
CA ALA A 350 22.27 23.64 -11.99
C ALA A 350 21.28 24.77 -12.29
N ASN A 351 20.80 24.84 -13.53
CA ASN A 351 19.89 25.89 -14.01
C ASN A 351 18.41 25.59 -13.76
N ARG A 352 18.06 24.34 -13.41
CA ARG A 352 16.70 23.89 -13.07
C ARG A 352 16.37 24.22 -11.62
N THR A 353 15.09 24.36 -11.27
CA THR A 353 14.69 24.56 -9.86
C THR A 353 14.84 23.28 -9.04
N ALA A 354 14.67 23.36 -7.72
CA ALA A 354 14.61 22.15 -6.89
C ALA A 354 13.43 21.24 -7.31
N LEU A 355 12.29 21.83 -7.69
CA LEU A 355 11.09 21.11 -8.12
C LEU A 355 11.28 20.43 -9.47
N GLN A 356 11.91 21.11 -10.43
CA GLN A 356 12.25 20.52 -11.73
C GLN A 356 13.29 19.41 -11.65
N ASN A 357 14.26 19.52 -10.73
CA ASN A 357 15.20 18.42 -10.48
C ASN A 357 14.53 17.25 -9.78
N ALA A 358 13.60 17.50 -8.85
CA ALA A 358 12.80 16.45 -8.21
C ALA A 358 11.96 15.71 -9.25
N GLN A 359 11.33 16.46 -10.15
CA GLN A 359 10.58 15.91 -11.26
C GLN A 359 11.46 15.02 -12.13
N THR A 360 12.63 15.49 -12.56
CA THR A 360 13.56 14.64 -13.35
C THR A 360 13.89 13.35 -12.61
N ILE A 361 14.25 13.41 -11.32
CA ILE A 361 14.57 12.20 -10.52
C ILE A 361 13.39 11.22 -10.49
N ILE A 362 12.16 11.71 -10.26
CA ILE A 362 10.96 10.85 -10.23
C ILE A 362 10.67 10.26 -11.61
N HIS A 363 10.77 11.08 -12.67
CA HIS A 363 10.50 10.69 -14.05
C HIS A 363 11.43 9.56 -14.49
N GLU A 364 12.74 9.75 -14.32
CA GLU A 364 13.73 8.73 -14.69
C GLU A 364 13.60 7.47 -13.83
N ALA A 365 13.40 7.61 -12.52
CA ALA A 365 13.18 6.43 -11.67
C ALA A 365 11.90 5.65 -12.04
N MET A 366 10.88 6.31 -12.60
CA MET A 366 9.68 5.66 -13.13
C MET A 366 9.98 4.80 -14.36
N HIS A 367 10.85 5.24 -15.28
CA HIS A 367 11.34 4.40 -16.38
C HIS A 367 11.97 3.12 -15.83
N ALA A 368 12.93 3.25 -14.90
CA ALA A 368 13.59 2.09 -14.27
C ALA A 368 12.58 1.15 -13.60
N TYR A 369 11.52 1.69 -13.01
CA TYR A 369 10.50 0.90 -12.32
C TYR A 369 9.63 0.11 -13.30
N ILE A 370 9.24 0.74 -14.42
CA ILE A 370 8.48 0.11 -15.48
C ILE A 370 9.33 -0.99 -16.12
N GLU A 371 10.57 -0.69 -16.50
CA GLU A 371 11.51 -1.66 -17.06
C GLU A 371 11.74 -2.85 -16.10
N ARG A 372 11.84 -2.58 -14.79
CA ARG A 372 11.96 -3.63 -13.77
C ARG A 372 10.72 -4.51 -13.74
N ALA A 373 9.55 -3.91 -13.70
CA ALA A 373 8.29 -4.64 -13.69
C ALA A 373 8.14 -5.50 -14.96
N ILE A 374 8.52 -4.95 -16.11
CA ILE A 374 8.62 -5.64 -17.40
C ILE A 374 9.54 -6.87 -17.26
N HIS A 375 10.78 -6.68 -16.79
CA HIS A 375 11.77 -7.75 -16.65
C HIS A 375 11.29 -8.90 -15.74
N TYR A 376 10.85 -8.57 -14.51
CA TYR A 376 10.46 -9.59 -13.53
C TYR A 376 9.07 -10.20 -13.77
N SER A 377 8.25 -9.60 -14.63
CA SER A 377 6.97 -10.20 -15.03
C SER A 377 7.15 -11.42 -15.96
N GLY A 378 8.34 -11.65 -16.52
CA GLY A 378 8.65 -12.75 -17.44
C GLY A 378 7.70 -12.80 -18.65
N ASN A 379 7.45 -14.01 -19.19
CA ASN A 379 6.44 -14.26 -20.23
C ASN A 379 4.98 -14.18 -19.71
N SER A 380 4.73 -13.58 -18.54
CA SER A 380 3.37 -13.43 -18.07
C SER A 380 2.64 -12.42 -18.97
N GLN A 381 1.86 -12.97 -19.87
CA GLN A 381 1.00 -12.24 -20.80
C GLN A 381 0.16 -11.16 -20.11
N ASN A 382 -0.15 -11.22 -18.82
CA ASN A 382 -1.10 -10.27 -18.22
C ASN A 382 -0.60 -8.83 -17.95
N PHE A 383 0.70 -8.61 -17.69
CA PHE A 383 1.21 -7.25 -17.51
C PHE A 383 1.59 -6.65 -18.87
N PHE A 384 2.34 -7.41 -19.66
CA PHE A 384 2.67 -7.05 -21.03
C PHE A 384 1.46 -6.93 -21.94
N ASP A 385 0.49 -7.84 -21.89
CA ASP A 385 -0.73 -7.71 -22.68
C ASP A 385 -1.62 -6.62 -22.15
N LYS A 386 -1.49 -6.15 -20.89
CA LYS A 386 -2.15 -4.92 -20.47
C LYS A 386 -1.46 -3.70 -21.05
N LEU A 387 -0.13 -3.58 -20.90
CA LEU A 387 0.68 -2.55 -21.55
C LEU A 387 0.48 -2.54 -23.08
N LYS A 388 0.36 -3.72 -23.71
CA LYS A 388 0.10 -3.92 -25.15
C LYS A 388 -1.37 -3.72 -25.55
N GLN A 389 -2.34 -4.16 -24.73
CA GLN A 389 -3.79 -3.95 -24.97
C GLN A 389 -4.15 -2.47 -24.88
N TYR A 390 -3.42 -1.66 -24.11
CA TYR A 390 -3.65 -0.22 -24.09
C TYR A 390 -3.38 0.45 -25.44
N ARG A 391 -2.71 -0.20 -26.41
CA ARG A 391 -2.39 0.48 -27.69
C ARG A 391 -2.35 -0.31 -28.99
N ASN A 392 -2.80 -1.58 -29.10
CA ASN A 392 -2.65 -2.36 -30.35
C ASN A 392 -1.19 -2.28 -30.88
N PHE A 393 -0.24 -2.67 -30.03
CA PHE A 393 1.21 -2.56 -30.24
C PHE A 393 1.69 -2.94 -31.65
N ASP A 394 2.44 -2.05 -32.30
CA ASP A 394 3.47 -2.43 -33.27
C ASP A 394 4.81 -2.55 -32.52
N PRO A 395 5.46 -3.73 -32.49
CA PRO A 395 6.76 -3.90 -31.85
C PRO A 395 7.93 -3.16 -32.53
N THR A 396 7.67 -2.38 -33.59
CA THR A 396 8.63 -1.42 -34.17
C THR A 396 8.55 -0.02 -33.55
N ASP A 397 7.60 0.24 -32.65
CA ASP A 397 7.43 1.54 -31.97
C ASP A 397 8.53 1.79 -30.91
N ASP A 398 8.95 3.05 -30.81
CA ASP A 398 9.94 3.56 -29.85
C ASP A 398 9.58 3.18 -28.38
N PRO A 399 10.39 2.34 -27.70
CA PRO A 399 10.15 1.93 -26.31
C PRO A 399 9.98 3.11 -25.35
N ASN A 400 10.75 4.19 -25.56
CA ASN A 400 10.72 5.37 -24.71
C ASN A 400 9.35 6.06 -24.77
N LEU A 401 8.81 6.19 -25.99
CA LEU A 401 7.47 6.75 -26.19
C LEU A 401 6.39 5.93 -25.47
N ASN A 402 6.52 4.60 -25.41
CA ASN A 402 5.55 3.74 -24.75
C ASN A 402 5.54 3.90 -23.22
N GLU A 403 6.72 4.08 -22.62
CA GLU A 403 6.83 4.32 -21.19
C GLU A 403 6.29 5.71 -20.82
N HIS A 404 6.57 6.73 -21.64
CA HIS A 404 5.96 8.05 -21.50
C HIS A 404 4.42 7.99 -21.53
N GLU A 405 3.82 7.25 -22.46
CA GLU A 405 2.35 7.06 -22.53
C GLU A 405 1.79 6.39 -21.26
N TYR A 406 2.51 5.41 -20.71
CA TYR A 406 2.10 4.74 -19.48
C TYR A 406 2.16 5.71 -18.28
N ILE A 407 3.24 6.49 -18.17
CA ILE A 407 3.38 7.51 -17.12
C ILE A 407 2.28 8.58 -17.27
N ALA A 408 2.03 9.06 -18.48
CA ALA A 408 1.01 10.05 -18.77
C ALA A 408 -0.42 9.59 -18.40
N ASN A 409 -0.76 8.32 -18.65
CA ASN A 409 -2.10 7.79 -18.35
C ASN A 409 -2.36 7.59 -16.84
N PHE A 410 -1.35 7.14 -16.09
CA PHE A 410 -1.57 6.61 -14.75
C PHE A 410 -0.89 7.41 -13.64
N TYR A 411 0.14 8.18 -13.96
CA TYR A 411 1.04 8.74 -12.95
C TYR A 411 1.05 10.26 -12.88
N ILE A 412 0.45 11.02 -13.82
CA ILE A 412 0.40 12.50 -13.73
C ILE A 412 -0.14 12.98 -12.37
N ASP A 413 -1.25 12.41 -11.91
CA ASP A 413 -1.88 12.79 -10.65
C ASP A 413 -1.05 12.41 -9.41
N PRO A 414 -0.57 11.16 -9.27
CA PRO A 414 0.39 10.79 -8.22
C PRO A 414 1.68 11.64 -8.23
N PHE A 415 2.20 11.95 -9.42
CA PHE A 415 3.42 12.73 -9.64
C PHE A 415 3.22 14.19 -9.18
N ALA A 416 2.13 14.83 -9.63
CA ALA A 416 1.78 16.18 -9.21
C ALA A 416 1.67 16.32 -7.69
N ARG A 417 1.06 15.34 -7.03
CA ARG A 417 0.97 15.34 -5.55
C ARG A 417 2.34 15.17 -4.89
N ALA A 418 3.27 14.42 -5.49
CA ALA A 418 4.62 14.25 -4.95
C ALA A 418 5.41 15.57 -5.02
N LEU A 419 5.33 16.27 -6.15
CA LEU A 419 5.92 17.60 -6.32
C LEU A 419 5.31 18.62 -5.37
N LYS A 420 3.97 18.65 -5.27
CA LYS A 420 3.25 19.51 -4.33
C LYS A 420 3.70 19.32 -2.88
N SER A 421 3.91 18.06 -2.50
CA SER A 421 4.39 17.67 -1.18
C SER A 421 5.82 18.14 -0.92
N LEU A 422 6.71 17.99 -1.91
CA LEU A 422 8.10 18.41 -1.85
C LEU A 422 8.25 19.92 -1.66
N ASP A 423 7.37 20.67 -2.31
CA ASP A 423 7.35 22.13 -2.33
C ASP A 423 6.51 22.72 -1.19
N GLY A 424 6.09 21.93 -0.19
CA GLY A 424 5.32 22.44 0.95
C GLY A 424 3.94 22.99 0.60
N ASN A 425 3.36 22.58 -0.54
CA ASN A 425 2.05 23.00 -1.05
C ASN A 425 1.94 24.49 -1.40
N LEU A 426 3.01 25.15 -1.87
CA LEU A 426 2.99 26.59 -2.20
C LEU A 426 2.03 26.98 -3.34
N HIS A 427 1.75 26.06 -4.26
CA HIS A 427 0.85 26.27 -5.41
C HIS A 427 -0.39 25.36 -5.35
N ASP A 428 -1.37 25.55 -6.24
CA ASP A 428 -2.49 24.63 -6.39
C ASP A 428 -2.07 23.31 -7.07
N LEU A 429 -2.92 22.28 -7.02
CA LEU A 429 -2.57 20.98 -7.61
C LEU A 429 -2.45 21.02 -9.14
N ASP A 430 -3.17 21.92 -9.81
CA ASP A 430 -3.17 22.00 -11.28
C ASP A 430 -1.84 22.55 -11.80
N TYR A 431 -1.21 23.46 -11.07
CA TYR A 431 0.17 23.87 -11.32
C TYR A 431 1.15 22.69 -11.26
N TYR A 432 1.11 21.86 -10.22
CA TYR A 432 2.00 20.69 -10.14
C TYR A 432 1.66 19.60 -11.17
N ARG A 433 0.38 19.49 -11.59
CA ARG A 433 0.00 18.65 -12.74
C ARG A 433 0.65 19.15 -14.00
N SER A 434 0.68 20.47 -14.22
CA SER A 434 1.41 21.06 -15.34
C SER A 434 2.88 20.70 -15.31
N LEU A 435 3.55 20.75 -14.16
CA LEU A 435 4.94 20.32 -14.04
C LEU A 435 5.14 18.81 -14.28
N ALA A 436 4.21 17.96 -13.82
CA ALA A 436 4.28 16.52 -14.06
C ALA A 436 4.24 16.12 -15.55
N TRP A 437 3.78 17.02 -16.44
CA TRP A 437 3.79 16.83 -17.89
C TRP A 437 5.13 17.16 -18.56
N GLU A 438 6.08 17.83 -17.89
CA GLU A 438 7.40 18.07 -18.50
C GLU A 438 8.10 16.72 -18.75
N GLY A 439 8.64 16.54 -19.97
CA GLY A 439 9.11 15.24 -20.48
C GLY A 439 8.04 14.37 -21.16
N LEU A 440 6.74 14.70 -21.02
CA LEU A 440 5.62 13.90 -21.54
C LEU A 440 4.77 14.65 -22.58
N LEU A 441 5.25 15.77 -23.11
CA LEU A 441 4.49 16.64 -24.02
C LEU A 441 4.20 16.00 -25.38
N ASP A 442 4.97 14.98 -25.79
CA ASP A 442 4.78 14.29 -27.07
C ASP A 442 3.83 13.08 -26.97
N THR A 443 3.31 12.79 -25.78
CA THR A 443 2.37 11.68 -25.56
C THR A 443 0.99 11.98 -26.14
N THR A 444 0.29 10.93 -26.58
CA THR A 444 -1.06 10.97 -27.10
C THR A 444 -2.03 11.58 -26.08
N GLN A 445 -1.85 11.29 -24.78
CA GLN A 445 -2.68 11.86 -23.72
C GLN A 445 -2.50 13.38 -23.64
N PHE A 446 -1.26 13.87 -23.71
CA PHE A 446 -1.02 15.31 -23.76
C PHE A 446 -1.63 15.94 -25.02
N GLN A 447 -1.41 15.31 -26.18
CA GLN A 447 -1.90 15.84 -27.46
C GLN A 447 -3.44 15.91 -27.52
N ALA A 448 -4.12 14.99 -26.84
CA ALA A 448 -5.58 14.94 -26.72
C ALA A 448 -6.16 16.02 -25.78
N LEU A 449 -5.34 16.71 -24.99
CA LEU A 449 -5.81 17.79 -24.13
C LEU A 449 -6.31 18.99 -24.97
N PRO A 450 -7.31 19.75 -24.45
CA PRO A 450 -7.69 21.05 -24.99
C PRO A 450 -6.48 21.99 -25.17
N GLU A 451 -6.49 22.79 -26.24
CA GLU A 451 -5.35 23.65 -26.58
C GLU A 451 -5.02 24.66 -25.47
N ASP A 452 -6.03 25.24 -24.83
CA ASP A 452 -5.88 26.13 -23.69
C ASP A 452 -5.18 25.44 -22.50
N GLN A 453 -5.48 24.18 -22.24
CA GLN A 453 -4.80 23.39 -21.21
C GLN A 453 -3.34 23.12 -21.59
N LYS A 454 -3.06 22.74 -22.85
CA LYS A 454 -1.69 22.53 -23.33
C LYS A 454 -0.84 23.80 -23.22
N GLN A 455 -1.40 24.96 -23.55
CA GLN A 455 -0.72 26.26 -23.41
C GLN A 455 -0.47 26.62 -21.95
N LYS A 456 -1.45 26.40 -21.06
CA LYS A 456 -1.25 26.58 -19.61
C LYS A 456 -0.11 25.71 -19.10
N ILE A 457 -0.10 24.42 -19.45
CA ILE A 457 0.94 23.48 -19.02
C ILE A 457 2.33 23.96 -19.45
N LYS A 458 2.49 24.31 -20.74
CA LYS A 458 3.75 24.84 -21.28
C LYS A 458 4.18 26.13 -20.57
N SER A 459 3.24 27.03 -20.30
CA SER A 459 3.51 28.28 -19.58
C SER A 459 3.98 28.03 -18.15
N ASP A 460 3.33 27.13 -17.41
CA ASP A 460 3.69 26.83 -16.03
C ASP A 460 5.08 26.18 -15.93
N ILE A 461 5.39 25.23 -16.83
CA ILE A 461 6.73 24.63 -16.96
C ILE A 461 7.80 25.70 -17.24
N PHE A 462 7.53 26.58 -18.20
CA PHE A 462 8.46 27.65 -18.56
C PHE A 462 8.69 28.64 -17.41
N ASN A 463 7.61 29.03 -16.73
CA ASN A 463 7.64 29.97 -15.61
C ASN A 463 8.42 29.41 -14.42
N GLU A 464 8.25 28.12 -14.11
CA GLU A 464 9.02 27.44 -13.07
C GLU A 464 10.52 27.50 -13.37
N GLY A 465 10.94 27.11 -14.58
CA GLY A 465 12.37 27.13 -14.93
C GLY A 465 13.00 28.53 -15.02
N SER A 466 12.20 29.57 -15.26
CA SER A 466 12.69 30.93 -15.51
C SER A 466 12.67 31.83 -14.27
N ASN A 467 11.65 31.71 -13.42
CA ASN A 467 11.35 32.71 -12.40
C ASN A 467 11.45 32.20 -10.95
N ALA A 468 11.49 30.88 -10.73
CA ALA A 468 11.53 30.33 -9.39
C ALA A 468 12.97 30.15 -8.86
N ASP A 469 13.07 29.95 -7.54
CA ASP A 469 14.35 29.79 -6.86
C ASP A 469 15.04 28.49 -7.31
N LYS A 470 16.30 28.63 -7.71
CA LYS A 470 17.13 27.52 -8.18
C LYS A 470 17.85 26.80 -7.04
N ASN A 471 17.80 27.34 -5.83
CA ASN A 471 18.36 26.71 -4.64
C ASN A 471 17.40 25.66 -4.08
N CYS A 472 17.97 24.67 -3.41
CA CYS A 472 17.21 23.73 -2.60
C CYS A 472 17.37 24.15 -1.14
N HIS A 473 16.29 24.67 -0.55
CA HIS A 473 16.24 25.12 0.85
C HIS A 473 15.75 24.04 1.81
#